data_AF-A0A2K6U924-F1
#
_entry.id   AF-A0A2K6U924-F1
#
_cell.length_a   1.000
_cell.length_b   1.000
_cell.length_c   1.000
_cell.angle_alpha   90.00
_cell.angle_beta   90.00
_cell.angle_gamma   90.00
#
_symmetry.space_group_name_H-M   'P 1'
#
loop_
_entity.id
_entity.type
_entity.pdbx_description
1 polymer ?
#
loop_
_entity_poly.entity_id
_entity_poly.type
_entity_poly.pdbx_seq_one_letter_code
_entity_poly.pdbx_strand_id
1 'polypeptide(L)'
;SAYDHVRKTRVAIKKISPFEHQTYCQRTLREIQILLRFRHENVIGIRDILRASTLEAMRDVYIVQDLMETDLYKLLKSQQLSNDHICYFLYQILRGLKYIHSANVLHRDLKPSNLLINTTCDLKGYTKSIDIWSVGCILAEMLSNRPIFPGKHYLDQLNHILGILGSPSQEDLNCIINMKARNYLQSLPSKTKVAWAKLFPKSDSKALDLLDRMLTFNPNKRITVEEALAHPYLEQYYDPTDEPVAEEPFTFDMELDDLPKERLKELIFQETARFQPGALEAP
;
A
#
# COMPACT_ATOMS: atom_id res chain seq x y z
N SER A 1 -16.19 15.71 1.99
CA SER A 1 -16.38 16.06 0.57
C SER A 1 -16.58 17.56 0.41
N ALA A 2 -16.19 18.14 -0.71
CA ALA A 2 -16.51 19.51 -1.11
C ALA A 2 -17.19 19.52 -2.50
N TYR A 3 -17.78 20.64 -2.90
CA TYR A 3 -18.34 20.84 -4.24
C TYR A 3 -17.43 21.77 -5.04
N ASP A 4 -16.88 21.28 -6.16
CA ASP A 4 -16.11 22.08 -7.10
C ASP A 4 -17.08 22.92 -7.95
N HIS A 5 -17.10 24.24 -7.73
CA HIS A 5 -17.99 25.16 -8.43
C HIS A 5 -17.61 25.40 -9.90
N VAL A 6 -16.35 25.12 -10.29
CA VAL A 6 -15.83 25.27 -11.65
C VAL A 6 -16.24 24.06 -12.48
N ARG A 7 -15.93 22.85 -12.00
CA ARG A 7 -16.22 21.59 -12.71
C ARG A 7 -17.60 21.00 -12.40
N LYS A 8 -18.36 21.63 -11.50
CA LYS A 8 -19.70 21.20 -11.08
C LYS A 8 -19.77 19.75 -10.55
N THR A 9 -18.69 19.28 -9.92
CA THR A 9 -18.56 17.91 -9.39
C THR A 9 -18.23 17.92 -7.91
N ARG A 10 -18.60 16.85 -7.19
CA ARG A 10 -18.12 16.64 -5.82
C ARG A 10 -16.70 16.08 -5.83
N VAL A 11 -15.91 16.47 -4.83
CA VAL A 11 -14.50 16.08 -4.66
C VAL A 11 -14.18 15.76 -3.20
N ALA A 12 -13.08 15.04 -2.98
CA ALA A 12 -12.45 14.89 -1.68
C ALA A 12 -11.33 15.93 -1.53
N ILE A 13 -11.21 16.56 -0.37
CA ILE A 13 -10.11 17.49 -0.06
C ILE A 13 -9.39 16.96 1.17
N LYS A 14 -8.12 16.61 1.01
CA LYS A 14 -7.23 16.16 2.08
C LYS A 14 -6.37 17.35 2.53
N LYS A 15 -6.63 17.85 3.74
CA LYS A 15 -5.81 18.88 4.39
C LYS A 15 -4.60 18.22 5.05
N ILE A 16 -3.39 18.75 4.79
CA ILE A 16 -2.13 18.28 5.36
C ILE A 16 -1.39 19.48 5.95
N SER A 17 -0.87 19.33 7.18
CA SER A 17 -0.07 20.35 7.88
C SER A 17 1.32 19.77 8.21
N PRO A 18 2.21 19.56 7.21
CA PRO A 18 3.39 18.72 7.39
C PRO A 18 4.62 19.47 7.95
N PHE A 19 4.61 20.81 7.94
CA PHE A 19 5.82 21.64 8.08
C PHE A 19 6.41 21.70 9.50
N GLU A 20 5.77 21.05 10.47
CA GLU A 20 6.32 20.92 11.83
C GLU A 20 7.40 19.83 11.93
N HIS A 21 7.34 18.80 11.07
CA HIS A 21 8.22 17.63 11.14
C HIS A 21 8.80 17.25 9.78
N GLN A 22 10.11 16.98 9.73
CA GLN A 22 10.83 16.55 8.53
C GLN A 22 10.19 15.32 7.88
N THR A 23 9.88 14.28 8.66
CA THR A 23 9.27 13.03 8.16
C THR A 23 7.92 13.26 7.50
N TYR A 24 7.12 14.21 7.99
CA TYR A 24 5.82 14.53 7.39
C TYR A 24 5.99 15.31 6.08
N CYS A 25 6.98 16.19 6.01
CA CYS A 25 7.34 16.87 4.76
C CYS A 25 7.82 15.87 3.70
N GLN A 26 8.71 14.94 4.05
CA GLN A 26 9.18 13.87 3.16
C GLN A 26 8.02 13.04 2.62
N ARG A 27 7.11 12.59 3.51
CA ARG A 27 5.93 11.81 3.11
C ARG A 27 5.02 12.60 2.17
N THR A 28 4.78 13.88 2.46
CA THR A 28 3.92 14.74 1.64
C THR A 28 4.51 14.98 0.26
N LEU A 29 5.80 15.29 0.18
CA LEU A 29 6.48 15.50 -1.10
C LEU A 29 6.49 14.22 -1.94
N ARG A 30 6.83 13.08 -1.34
CA ARG A 30 6.78 11.77 -2.01
C ARG A 30 5.38 11.45 -2.53
N GLU A 31 4.34 11.64 -1.72
CA GLU A 31 2.95 11.41 -2.12
C GLU A 31 2.56 12.29 -3.32
N ILE A 32 2.89 13.58 -3.28
CA ILE A 32 2.61 14.50 -4.39
C ILE A 32 3.33 14.04 -5.66
N GLN A 33 4.65 13.87 -5.64
CA GLN A 33 5.42 13.53 -6.84
C GLN A 33 4.98 12.21 -7.48
N ILE A 34 4.69 11.19 -6.67
CA ILE A 34 4.21 9.89 -7.15
C ILE A 34 2.84 10.03 -7.80
N LEU A 35 1.86 10.61 -7.10
CA LEU A 35 0.49 10.71 -7.60
C LEU A 35 0.35 11.67 -8.79
N LEU A 36 1.26 12.64 -8.92
CA LEU A 36 1.33 13.53 -10.09
C LEU A 36 1.85 12.83 -11.35
N ARG A 37 2.64 11.75 -11.22
CA ARG A 37 3.16 10.96 -12.34
C ARG A 37 2.23 9.79 -12.70
N PHE A 38 1.47 9.28 -11.74
CA PHE A 38 0.62 8.11 -11.95
C PHE A 38 -0.71 8.46 -12.62
N ARG A 39 -1.06 7.67 -13.64
CA ARG A 39 -2.34 7.73 -14.34
C ARG A 39 -2.86 6.31 -14.53
N HIS A 40 -3.69 5.88 -13.59
CA HIS A 40 -4.22 4.51 -13.58
C HIS A 40 -5.58 4.51 -12.87
N GLU A 41 -6.56 3.76 -13.38
CA GLU A 41 -7.93 3.77 -12.86
C GLU A 41 -8.03 3.28 -11.41
N ASN A 42 -7.18 2.31 -11.04
CA ASN A 42 -7.13 1.75 -9.69
C ASN A 42 -6.11 2.45 -8.78
N VAL A 43 -5.60 3.64 -9.17
CA VAL A 43 -4.72 4.47 -8.33
C VAL A 43 -5.31 5.88 -8.25
N ILE A 44 -5.53 6.37 -7.03
CA ILE A 44 -6.15 7.69 -6.84
C ILE A 44 -5.27 8.81 -7.40
N GLY A 45 -5.82 9.64 -8.27
CA GLY A 45 -5.12 10.79 -8.83
C GLY A 45 -5.20 12.05 -7.95
N ILE A 46 -4.40 13.05 -8.32
CA ILE A 46 -4.54 14.43 -7.82
C ILE A 46 -5.21 15.27 -8.91
N ARG A 47 -6.37 15.86 -8.57
CA ARG A 47 -7.09 16.79 -9.46
C ARG A 47 -6.55 18.21 -9.36
N ASP A 48 -6.25 18.66 -8.15
CA ASP A 48 -5.81 20.03 -7.87
C ASP A 48 -5.06 20.08 -6.53
N ILE A 49 -4.24 21.12 -6.32
CA ILE A 49 -3.56 21.37 -5.05
C ILE A 49 -3.68 22.84 -4.65
N LEU A 50 -4.34 23.09 -3.52
CA LEU A 50 -4.49 24.44 -2.95
C LEU A 50 -3.47 24.66 -1.83
N ARG A 51 -2.86 25.84 -1.82
CA ARG A 51 -1.96 26.31 -0.78
C ARG A 51 -1.96 27.84 -0.72
N ALA A 52 -1.27 28.42 0.25
CA ALA A 52 -1.03 29.87 0.24
C ALA A 52 -0.16 30.29 -0.95
N SER A 53 -0.29 31.54 -1.40
CA SER A 53 0.44 32.07 -2.56
C SER A 53 1.95 32.19 -2.33
N THR A 54 2.38 32.47 -1.10
CA THR A 54 3.80 32.60 -0.73
C THR A 54 4.27 31.48 0.19
N LEU A 55 5.59 31.24 0.20
CA LEU A 55 6.22 30.17 0.99
C LEU A 55 6.05 30.40 2.49
N GLU A 56 6.14 31.65 2.94
CA GLU A 56 6.04 32.06 4.34
C GLU A 56 4.62 31.82 4.89
N ALA A 57 3.61 32.10 4.07
CA ALA A 57 2.21 31.93 4.43
C ALA A 57 1.73 30.46 4.30
N MET A 58 2.49 29.60 3.61
CA MET A 58 2.13 28.19 3.41
C MET A 58 2.28 27.40 4.72
N ARG A 59 1.16 27.21 5.44
CA ARG A 59 1.06 26.35 6.64
C ARG A 59 0.44 24.99 6.35
N ASP A 60 -0.47 24.96 5.39
CA ASP A 60 -1.27 23.81 5.02
C ASP A 60 -1.21 23.59 3.51
N VAL A 61 -1.32 22.33 3.10
CA VAL A 61 -1.51 21.91 1.71
C VAL A 61 -2.83 21.15 1.61
N TYR A 62 -3.65 21.47 0.61
CA TYR A 62 -4.95 20.84 0.39
C TYR A 62 -4.91 20.09 -0.94
N ILE A 63 -4.87 18.76 -0.88
CA ILE A 63 -4.86 17.92 -2.08
C ILE A 63 -6.30 17.60 -2.44
N VAL A 64 -6.72 17.95 -3.64
CA VAL A 64 -8.05 17.68 -4.19
C VAL A 64 -7.99 16.39 -4.99
N GLN A 65 -8.89 15.45 -4.69
CA GLN A 65 -8.94 14.11 -5.28
C GLN A 65 -10.38 13.74 -5.64
N ASP A 66 -10.51 12.67 -6.41
CA ASP A 66 -11.79 12.03 -6.73
C ASP A 66 -12.52 11.64 -5.45
N LEU A 67 -13.82 11.95 -5.39
CA LEU A 67 -14.65 11.54 -4.26
C LEU A 67 -15.10 10.09 -4.45
N MET A 68 -14.56 9.21 -3.62
CA MET A 68 -15.05 7.83 -3.50
C MET A 68 -16.20 7.78 -2.48
N GLU A 69 -17.25 7.00 -2.79
CA GLU A 69 -18.46 6.94 -1.95
C GLU A 69 -18.21 6.25 -0.61
N THR A 70 -17.45 5.16 -0.61
CA THR A 70 -17.09 4.37 0.56
C THR A 70 -15.67 3.81 0.42
N ASP A 71 -15.17 3.25 1.51
CA ASP A 71 -13.89 2.54 1.56
C ASP A 71 -14.12 1.08 1.95
N LEU A 72 -13.17 0.20 1.62
CA LEU A 72 -13.28 -1.24 1.87
C LEU A 72 -13.49 -1.54 3.35
N TYR A 73 -12.89 -0.77 4.26
CA TYR A 73 -13.05 -0.95 5.70
C TYR A 73 -14.49 -0.70 6.17
N LYS A 74 -15.13 0.39 5.73
CA LYS A 74 -16.55 0.65 6.01
C LYS A 74 -17.46 -0.40 5.36
N LEU A 75 -17.12 -0.83 4.15
CA LEU A 75 -17.86 -1.88 3.45
C LEU A 75 -17.84 -3.19 4.24
N LEU A 76 -16.65 -3.63 4.69
CA LEU A 76 -16.49 -4.85 5.50
C LEU A 76 -17.12 -4.76 6.90
N LYS A 77 -17.35 -3.57 7.43
CA LYS A 77 -18.13 -3.40 8.67
C LYS A 77 -19.63 -3.53 8.49
N SER A 78 -20.13 -3.24 7.29
CA SER A 78 -21.57 -3.11 7.04
C SER A 78 -22.16 -4.26 6.23
N GLN A 79 -21.35 -4.96 5.43
CA GLN A 79 -21.81 -5.97 4.49
C GLN A 79 -20.87 -7.19 4.45
N GLN A 80 -21.44 -8.37 4.23
CA GLN A 80 -20.66 -9.55 3.82
C GLN A 80 -20.52 -9.56 2.31
N LEU A 81 -19.29 -9.74 1.84
CA LEU A 81 -19.00 -9.77 0.41
C LEU A 81 -19.24 -11.17 -0.16
N SER A 82 -19.80 -11.23 -1.37
CA SER A 82 -19.84 -12.47 -2.15
C SER A 82 -18.44 -12.78 -2.71
N ASN A 83 -18.21 -14.03 -3.10
CA ASN A 83 -16.95 -14.43 -3.71
C ASN A 83 -16.61 -13.58 -4.95
N ASP A 84 -17.61 -13.24 -5.78
CA ASP A 84 -17.41 -12.44 -6.99
C ASP A 84 -16.97 -11.00 -6.65
N HIS A 85 -17.55 -10.39 -5.61
CA HIS A 85 -17.10 -9.08 -5.13
C HIS A 85 -15.66 -9.13 -4.60
N ILE A 86 -15.31 -10.17 -3.83
CA ILE A 86 -13.95 -10.35 -3.29
C ILE A 86 -12.95 -10.51 -4.44
N CYS A 87 -13.26 -11.36 -5.42
CA CYS A 87 -12.44 -11.58 -6.60
C CYS A 87 -12.23 -10.28 -7.39
N TYR A 88 -13.31 -9.52 -7.62
CA TYR A 88 -13.24 -8.26 -8.36
C TYR A 88 -12.44 -7.16 -7.62
N PHE A 89 -12.62 -7.03 -6.31
CA PHE A 89 -11.82 -6.09 -5.52
C PHE A 89 -10.34 -6.50 -5.48
N LEU A 90 -10.05 -7.79 -5.33
CA LEU A 90 -8.69 -8.30 -5.35
C LEU A 90 -8.00 -8.03 -6.69
N TYR A 91 -8.70 -8.27 -7.80
CA TYR A 91 -8.20 -7.97 -9.14
C TYR A 91 -7.82 -6.49 -9.29
N GLN A 92 -8.72 -5.57 -8.93
CA GLN A 92 -8.46 -4.13 -9.02
C GLN A 92 -7.28 -3.68 -8.14
N ILE A 93 -7.15 -4.24 -6.94
CA ILE A 93 -6.01 -3.97 -6.05
C ILE A 93 -4.70 -4.42 -6.71
N LEU A 94 -4.66 -5.64 -7.25
CA LEU A 94 -3.46 -6.18 -7.90
C LEU A 94 -3.14 -5.46 -9.22
N ARG A 95 -4.15 -5.08 -10.01
CA ARG A 95 -3.98 -4.29 -11.24
C ARG A 95 -3.33 -2.94 -10.95
N GLY A 96 -3.84 -2.21 -9.95
CA GLY A 96 -3.22 -0.97 -9.47
C GLY A 96 -1.81 -1.20 -8.93
N LEU A 97 -1.60 -2.29 -8.19
CA LEU A 97 -0.29 -2.61 -7.62
C LEU A 97 0.75 -2.98 -8.71
N LYS A 98 0.35 -3.66 -9.78
CA LYS A 98 1.21 -3.96 -10.95
C LYS A 98 1.71 -2.67 -11.56
N TYR A 99 0.84 -1.69 -11.78
CA TYR A 99 1.23 -0.37 -12.27
C TYR A 99 2.25 0.30 -11.33
N ILE A 100 1.98 0.35 -10.02
CA ILE A 100 2.88 0.94 -9.03
C ILE A 100 4.26 0.24 -9.02
N HIS A 101 4.26 -1.10 -9.01
CA HIS A 101 5.48 -1.91 -8.98
C HIS A 101 6.28 -1.80 -10.29
N SER A 102 5.63 -1.66 -11.43
CA SER A 102 6.30 -1.44 -12.71
C SER A 102 7.07 -0.10 -12.73
N ALA A 103 6.57 0.91 -12.01
CA ALA A 103 7.27 2.17 -11.78
C ALA A 103 8.40 2.07 -10.74
N ASN A 104 8.73 0.86 -10.23
CA ASN A 104 9.68 0.66 -9.13
C ASN A 104 9.33 1.41 -7.83
N VAL A 105 8.05 1.77 -7.67
CA VAL A 105 7.52 2.36 -6.44
C VAL A 105 6.99 1.23 -5.56
N LEU A 106 7.16 1.39 -4.24
CA LEU A 106 6.53 0.55 -3.24
C LEU A 106 5.43 1.36 -2.58
N HIS A 107 4.22 0.81 -2.45
CA HIS A 107 3.13 1.55 -1.82
C HIS A 107 3.39 1.75 -0.33
N ARG A 108 3.91 0.73 0.39
CA ARG A 108 4.34 0.78 1.81
C ARG A 108 3.26 1.16 2.84
N ASP A 109 2.05 1.46 2.38
CA ASP A 109 0.93 1.97 3.17
C ASP A 109 -0.38 1.24 2.84
N LEU A 110 -0.31 0.12 2.09
CA LEU A 110 -1.45 -0.78 1.90
C LEU A 110 -1.77 -1.40 3.26
N LYS A 111 -2.90 -0.99 3.81
CA LYS A 111 -3.21 -1.12 5.23
C LYS A 111 -4.41 -2.03 5.47
N PRO A 112 -4.47 -2.64 6.67
CA PRO A 112 -5.27 -1.97 7.69
C PRO A 112 -4.47 -1.05 8.61
N SER A 113 -3.25 -1.40 9.04
CA SER A 113 -2.40 -0.46 9.79
C SER A 113 -0.92 -0.88 9.92
N ASN A 114 -0.11 -0.73 8.86
CA ASN A 114 1.36 -0.57 8.82
C ASN A 114 2.22 -1.29 9.87
N LEU A 115 2.48 -2.58 9.70
CA LEU A 115 3.39 -3.30 10.60
C LEU A 115 4.35 -4.22 9.84
N LEU A 116 5.41 -3.64 9.29
CA LEU A 116 6.78 -4.18 9.29
C LEU A 116 7.76 -2.99 9.24
N ILE A 117 7.90 -2.28 10.36
CA ILE A 117 9.04 -1.37 10.54
C ILE A 117 10.23 -2.25 10.96
N ASN A 118 11.17 -2.44 10.04
CA ASN A 118 12.49 -2.92 10.40
C ASN A 118 13.11 -1.89 11.36
N THR A 119 13.62 -2.35 12.50
CA THR A 119 14.32 -1.53 13.50
C THR A 119 15.71 -1.07 13.06
N THR A 120 16.06 -1.27 11.79
CA THR A 120 17.10 -0.49 11.13
C THR A 120 16.45 0.27 9.97
N CYS A 121 16.58 1.60 9.99
CA CYS A 121 16.26 2.49 8.87
C CYS A 121 17.22 2.24 7.68
N ASP A 122 17.41 0.96 7.30
CA ASP A 122 18.17 0.55 6.14
C ASP A 122 17.20 0.24 5.00
N LEU A 123 17.34 1.00 3.92
CA LEU A 123 16.61 0.85 2.65
C LEU A 123 16.75 -0.55 1.98
N LYS A 124 17.61 -1.43 2.50
CA LYS A 124 17.98 -2.72 1.88
C LYS A 124 16.95 -3.86 2.06
N GLY A 125 15.93 -3.69 2.90
CA GLY A 125 14.90 -4.72 3.17
C GLY A 125 13.55 -4.50 2.49
N TYR A 126 13.36 -3.40 1.75
CA TYR A 126 12.08 -3.04 1.17
C TYR A 126 11.95 -3.60 -0.24
N THR A 127 11.19 -4.68 -0.41
CA THR A 127 10.87 -5.26 -1.72
C THR A 127 9.38 -5.20 -2.01
N LYS A 128 9.02 -5.35 -3.28
CA LYS A 128 7.65 -5.45 -3.79
C LYS A 128 6.80 -6.48 -3.02
N SER A 129 7.46 -7.51 -2.48
CA SER A 129 6.82 -8.56 -1.66
C SER A 129 6.09 -8.03 -0.41
N ILE A 130 6.50 -6.88 0.15
CA ILE A 130 5.85 -6.30 1.34
C ILE A 130 4.40 -5.91 1.01
N ASP A 131 4.19 -5.31 -0.16
CA ASP A 131 2.85 -4.92 -0.60
C ASP A 131 1.98 -6.17 -0.84
N ILE A 132 2.54 -7.26 -1.39
CA ILE A 132 1.82 -8.53 -1.58
C ILE A 132 1.37 -9.13 -0.25
N TRP A 133 2.19 -9.03 0.81
CA TRP A 133 1.76 -9.46 2.14
C TRP A 133 0.55 -8.66 2.63
N SER A 134 0.56 -7.35 2.45
CA SER A 134 -0.59 -6.49 2.78
C SER A 134 -1.83 -6.88 1.98
N VAL A 135 -1.69 -7.18 0.68
CA VAL A 135 -2.81 -7.66 -0.15
C VAL A 135 -3.35 -9.00 0.37
N GLY A 136 -2.47 -9.92 0.80
CA GLY A 136 -2.90 -11.17 1.44
C GLY A 136 -3.71 -10.93 2.73
N CYS A 137 -3.30 -9.99 3.57
CA CYS A 137 -4.07 -9.59 4.75
C CYS A 137 -5.44 -9.01 4.38
N ILE A 138 -5.50 -8.15 3.34
CA ILE A 138 -6.75 -7.58 2.84
C ILE A 138 -7.67 -8.68 2.30
N LEU A 139 -7.14 -9.64 1.55
CA LEU A 139 -7.91 -10.80 1.07
C LEU A 139 -8.49 -11.61 2.23
N ALA A 140 -7.68 -11.94 3.24
CA ALA A 140 -8.17 -12.65 4.43
C ALA A 140 -9.24 -11.86 5.20
N GLU A 141 -9.11 -10.54 5.28
CA GLU A 141 -10.11 -9.67 5.89
C GLU A 141 -11.38 -9.59 5.06
N MET A 142 -11.29 -9.57 3.73
CA MET A 142 -12.46 -9.65 2.84
C MET A 142 -13.21 -10.99 2.98
N LEU A 143 -12.49 -12.09 3.20
CA LEU A 143 -13.09 -13.43 3.37
C LEU A 143 -13.79 -13.62 4.72
N SER A 144 -13.49 -12.82 5.74
CA SER A 144 -13.98 -13.04 7.11
C SER A 144 -14.53 -11.81 7.84
N ASN A 145 -14.46 -10.63 7.22
CA ASN A 145 -14.78 -9.33 7.80
C ASN A 145 -14.00 -9.01 9.09
N ARG A 146 -12.87 -9.69 9.32
CA ARG A 146 -12.04 -9.53 10.51
C ARG A 146 -10.56 -9.54 10.14
N PRO A 147 -9.74 -8.71 10.80
CA PRO A 147 -8.30 -8.73 10.57
C PRO A 147 -7.73 -10.10 10.95
N ILE A 148 -6.97 -10.70 10.04
CA ILE A 148 -6.34 -12.02 10.23
C ILE A 148 -5.25 -12.00 11.31
N PHE A 149 -4.51 -10.89 11.43
CA PHE A 149 -3.42 -10.72 12.39
C PHE A 149 -3.61 -9.44 13.24
N PRO A 150 -4.49 -9.46 14.25
CA PRO A 150 -4.81 -8.28 15.07
C PRO A 150 -3.82 -8.07 16.22
N GLY A 151 -2.53 -7.88 15.92
CA GLY A 151 -1.50 -7.67 16.94
C GLY A 151 -1.56 -6.28 17.57
N LYS A 152 -1.39 -6.22 18.90
CA LYS A 152 -1.40 -4.96 19.68
C LYS A 152 -0.04 -4.28 19.75
N HIS A 153 1.03 -5.04 19.56
CA HIS A 153 2.41 -4.57 19.55
C HIS A 153 3.28 -5.53 18.73
N TYR A 154 4.55 -5.16 18.49
CA TYR A 154 5.41 -5.87 17.53
C TYR A 154 5.54 -7.39 17.78
N LEU A 155 5.76 -7.82 19.02
CA LEU A 155 5.83 -9.25 19.36
C LEU A 155 4.50 -9.97 19.20
N ASP A 156 3.40 -9.30 19.55
CA ASP A 156 2.06 -9.87 19.46
C ASP A 156 1.68 -10.09 18.00
N GLN A 157 1.99 -9.12 17.13
CA GLN A 157 1.82 -9.25 15.68
C GLN A 157 2.55 -10.48 15.14
N LEU A 158 3.83 -10.67 15.52
CA LEU A 158 4.61 -11.83 15.12
C LEU A 158 4.00 -13.13 15.65
N ASN A 159 3.53 -13.16 16.90
CA ASN A 159 2.90 -14.33 17.49
C ASN A 159 1.59 -14.72 16.79
N HIS A 160 0.79 -13.75 16.35
CA HIS A 160 -0.40 -13.99 15.53
C HIS A 160 -0.05 -14.61 14.18
N ILE A 161 0.96 -14.08 13.50
CA ILE A 161 1.44 -14.59 12.21
C ILE A 161 1.89 -16.05 12.35
N LEU A 162 2.79 -16.31 13.30
CA LEU A 162 3.30 -17.67 13.57
C LEU A 162 2.23 -18.62 14.10
N GLY A 163 1.17 -18.08 14.73
CA GLY A 163 0.03 -18.85 15.18
C GLY A 163 -0.78 -19.48 14.04
N ILE A 164 -0.75 -18.86 12.86
CA ILE A 164 -1.45 -19.34 11.66
C ILE A 164 -0.49 -20.04 10.70
N LEU A 165 0.64 -19.40 10.38
CA LEU A 165 1.60 -19.95 9.42
C LEU A 165 2.46 -21.09 9.98
N GLY A 166 2.51 -21.23 11.31
CA GLY A 166 3.41 -22.15 11.99
C GLY A 166 4.83 -21.61 12.13
N SER A 167 5.70 -22.44 12.68
CA SER A 167 7.13 -22.11 12.83
C SER A 167 7.82 -22.07 11.46
N PRO A 168 8.66 -21.04 11.18
CA PRO A 168 9.36 -20.96 9.91
C PRO A 168 10.34 -22.12 9.73
N SER A 169 10.54 -22.54 8.49
CA SER A 169 11.56 -23.56 8.19
C SER A 169 12.97 -23.01 8.42
N GLN A 170 13.97 -23.91 8.54
CA GLN A 170 15.36 -23.48 8.70
C GLN A 170 15.84 -22.65 7.48
N GLU A 171 15.37 -22.98 6.28
CA GLU A 171 15.65 -22.21 5.07
C GLU A 171 15.08 -20.78 5.17
N ASP A 172 13.85 -20.64 5.67
CA ASP A 172 13.21 -19.34 5.84
C ASP A 172 13.85 -18.52 6.98
N LEU A 173 14.40 -19.17 8.01
CA LEU A 173 15.17 -18.48 9.05
C LEU A 173 16.51 -17.95 8.53
N ASN A 174 17.09 -18.61 7.52
CA ASN A 174 18.37 -18.21 6.94
C ASN A 174 18.27 -16.88 6.18
N CYS A 175 17.09 -16.50 5.67
CA CYS A 175 16.91 -15.20 5.02
C CYS A 175 16.87 -14.02 6.02
N ILE A 176 16.70 -14.30 7.32
CA ILE A 176 16.68 -13.26 8.36
C ILE A 176 18.12 -12.91 8.74
N ILE A 177 18.59 -11.74 8.30
CA ILE A 177 19.97 -11.26 8.56
C ILE A 177 20.18 -10.96 10.06
N ASN A 178 19.15 -10.47 10.74
CA ASN A 178 19.24 -10.08 12.15
C ASN A 178 19.30 -11.32 13.07
N MET A 179 20.48 -11.58 13.66
CA MET A 179 20.70 -12.71 14.55
C MET A 179 19.80 -12.69 15.80
N LYS A 180 19.50 -11.52 16.37
CA LYS A 180 18.60 -11.44 17.55
C LYS A 180 17.19 -11.90 17.20
N ALA A 181 16.67 -11.46 16.05
CA ALA A 181 15.36 -11.88 15.56
C ALA A 181 15.33 -13.38 15.25
N ARG A 182 16.39 -13.91 14.62
CA ARG A 182 16.53 -15.34 14.33
C ARG A 182 16.54 -16.18 15.62
N ASN A 183 17.36 -15.82 16.60
CA ASN A 183 17.46 -16.54 17.88
C ASN A 183 16.13 -16.50 18.65
N TYR A 184 15.43 -15.36 18.61
CA TYR A 184 14.10 -15.25 19.21
C TYR A 184 13.12 -16.24 18.56
N LEU A 185 13.05 -16.28 17.22
CA LEU A 185 12.18 -17.22 16.50
C LEU A 185 12.51 -18.68 16.80
N GLN A 186 13.80 -19.02 16.93
CA GLN A 186 14.26 -20.37 17.29
C GLN A 186 13.93 -20.76 18.73
N SER A 187 13.84 -19.79 19.65
CA SER A 187 13.47 -20.04 21.04
C SER A 187 11.98 -20.30 21.25
N LEU A 188 11.13 -19.98 20.26
CA LEU A 188 9.69 -20.16 20.37
C LEU A 188 9.32 -21.65 20.26
N PRO A 189 8.28 -22.11 20.97
CA PRO A 189 7.75 -23.46 20.79
C PRO A 189 7.34 -23.70 19.33
N SER A 190 7.60 -24.92 18.84
CA SER A 190 7.22 -25.30 17.47
C SER A 190 5.70 -25.25 17.30
N LYS A 191 5.23 -24.58 16.25
CA LYS A 191 3.82 -24.45 15.87
C LYS A 191 3.59 -25.08 14.50
N THR A 192 2.49 -25.81 14.36
CA THR A 192 2.04 -26.34 13.08
C THR A 192 1.20 -25.31 12.34
N LYS A 193 1.34 -25.27 11.00
CA LYS A 193 0.52 -24.42 10.13
C LYS A 193 -0.95 -24.80 10.26
N VAL A 194 -1.81 -23.80 10.43
CA VAL A 194 -3.26 -23.96 10.43
C VAL A 194 -3.73 -24.00 8.98
N ALA A 195 -4.49 -25.03 8.61
CA ALA A 195 -5.06 -25.11 7.27
C ALA A 195 -6.04 -23.95 7.00
N TRP A 196 -5.89 -23.28 5.86
CA TRP A 196 -6.76 -22.16 5.47
C TRP A 196 -8.24 -22.53 5.44
N ALA A 197 -8.58 -23.73 4.98
CA ALA A 197 -9.95 -24.24 4.96
C ALA A 197 -10.58 -24.33 6.36
N LYS A 198 -9.78 -24.44 7.43
CA LYS A 198 -10.27 -24.39 8.81
C LYS A 198 -10.61 -22.97 9.26
N LEU A 199 -9.85 -21.98 8.79
CA LEU A 199 -10.08 -20.56 9.09
C LEU A 199 -11.22 -19.98 8.25
N PHE A 200 -11.31 -20.41 6.99
CA PHE A 200 -12.24 -19.90 5.99
C PHE A 200 -13.03 -21.04 5.33
N PRO A 201 -13.90 -21.74 6.08
CA PRO A 201 -14.56 -22.98 5.62
C PRO A 201 -15.57 -22.79 4.49
N LYS A 202 -16.02 -21.54 4.24
CA LYS A 202 -17.00 -21.20 3.21
C LYS A 202 -16.37 -20.58 1.95
N SER A 203 -15.05 -20.45 1.94
CA SER A 203 -14.33 -19.74 0.89
C SER A 203 -13.92 -20.65 -0.25
N ASP A 204 -13.79 -20.08 -1.45
CA ASP A 204 -13.33 -20.79 -2.64
C ASP A 204 -11.91 -21.34 -2.45
N SER A 205 -11.70 -22.62 -2.79
CA SER A 205 -10.39 -23.26 -2.75
C SER A 205 -9.30 -22.50 -3.51
N LYS A 206 -9.62 -21.90 -4.66
CA LYS A 206 -8.70 -21.08 -5.46
C LYS A 206 -8.32 -19.79 -4.74
N ALA A 207 -9.26 -19.18 -4.00
CA ALA A 207 -8.97 -18.00 -3.18
C ALA A 207 -7.98 -18.34 -2.05
N LEU A 208 -8.15 -19.51 -1.44
CA LEU A 208 -7.26 -19.98 -0.37
C LEU A 208 -5.86 -20.35 -0.88
N ASP A 209 -5.73 -20.89 -2.10
CA ASP A 209 -4.43 -21.13 -2.73
C ASP A 209 -3.69 -19.81 -2.98
N LEU A 210 -4.38 -18.82 -3.55
CA LEU A 210 -3.79 -17.50 -3.77
C LEU A 210 -3.39 -16.82 -2.45
N LEU A 211 -4.25 -16.93 -1.42
CA LEU A 211 -3.97 -16.42 -0.08
C LEU A 211 -2.71 -17.05 0.52
N ASP A 212 -2.51 -18.37 0.35
CA ASP A 212 -1.31 -19.07 0.84
C ASP A 212 -0.03 -18.53 0.19
N ARG A 213 -0.09 -18.31 -1.13
CA ARG A 213 1.03 -17.78 -1.91
C ARG A 213 1.36 -16.33 -1.56
N MET A 214 0.35 -15.52 -1.21
CA MET A 214 0.54 -14.14 -0.73
C MET A 214 1.08 -14.10 0.71
N LEU A 215 0.55 -14.93 1.60
CA LEU A 215 0.95 -15.01 3.02
C LEU A 215 2.08 -16.01 3.26
N THR A 216 2.99 -16.12 2.29
CA THR A 216 4.24 -16.89 2.46
C THR A 216 5.22 -16.11 3.35
N PHE A 217 5.74 -16.76 4.39
CA PHE A 217 6.63 -16.13 5.38
C PHE A 217 7.89 -15.55 4.74
N ASN A 218 8.55 -16.36 3.91
CA ASN A 218 9.78 -15.95 3.23
C ASN A 218 9.45 -14.99 2.07
N PRO A 219 9.92 -13.73 2.11
CA PRO A 219 9.59 -12.73 1.11
C PRO A 219 10.09 -13.10 -0.30
N ASN A 220 11.15 -13.90 -0.40
CA ASN A 220 11.71 -14.32 -1.69
C ASN A 220 10.92 -15.46 -2.37
N LYS A 221 10.09 -16.16 -1.60
CA LYS A 221 9.20 -17.24 -2.09
C LYS A 221 7.76 -16.75 -2.29
N ARG A 222 7.48 -15.50 -1.93
CA ARG A 222 6.15 -14.91 -2.04
C ARG A 222 5.84 -14.61 -3.51
N ILE A 223 4.61 -14.89 -3.91
CA ILE A 223 4.13 -14.62 -5.26
C ILE A 223 4.32 -13.14 -5.64
N THR A 224 4.67 -12.90 -6.90
CA THR A 224 4.73 -11.55 -7.48
C THR A 224 3.34 -11.04 -7.84
N VAL A 225 3.22 -9.74 -8.16
CA VAL A 225 1.92 -9.17 -8.55
C VAL A 225 1.46 -9.73 -9.90
N GLU A 226 2.38 -9.95 -10.84
CA GLU A 226 2.10 -10.51 -12.15
C GLU A 226 1.64 -11.97 -12.06
N GLU A 227 2.32 -12.78 -11.24
CA GLU A 227 1.90 -14.17 -10.98
C GLU A 227 0.56 -14.24 -10.24
N ALA A 228 0.27 -13.27 -9.35
CA ALA A 228 -1.00 -13.20 -8.64
C ALA A 228 -2.16 -12.87 -9.59
N LEU A 229 -1.96 -11.94 -10.54
CA LEU A 229 -2.96 -11.60 -11.57
C LEU A 229 -3.24 -12.79 -12.50
N ALA A 230 -2.22 -13.56 -12.86
CA ALA A 230 -2.36 -14.77 -13.69
C ALA A 230 -2.94 -15.99 -12.93
N HIS A 231 -3.27 -15.85 -11.64
CA HIS A 231 -3.73 -16.97 -10.83
C HIS A 231 -5.15 -17.43 -11.23
N PRO A 232 -5.47 -18.74 -11.20
CA PRO A 232 -6.81 -19.26 -11.57
C PRO A 232 -8.01 -18.71 -10.81
N TYR A 233 -7.77 -18.01 -9.69
CA TYR A 233 -8.82 -17.31 -8.94
C TYR A 233 -9.29 -16.02 -9.64
N LEU A 234 -8.41 -15.38 -10.43
CA LEU A 234 -8.66 -14.12 -11.12
C LEU A 234 -8.84 -14.30 -12.63
N GLU A 235 -8.89 -15.56 -13.11
CA GLU A 235 -8.99 -15.93 -14.52
C GLU A 235 -10.12 -15.20 -15.28
N GLN A 236 -11.23 -14.90 -14.61
CA GLN A 236 -12.37 -14.19 -15.20
C GLN A 236 -12.11 -12.71 -15.52
N TYR A 237 -11.11 -12.09 -14.89
CA TYR A 237 -10.75 -10.67 -15.05
C TYR A 237 -9.35 -10.47 -15.63
N TYR A 238 -8.52 -11.51 -15.63
CA TYR A 238 -7.15 -11.43 -16.09
C TYR A 238 -7.10 -11.11 -17.60
N ASP A 239 -6.58 -9.93 -17.92
CA ASP A 239 -6.33 -9.49 -19.29
C ASP A 239 -5.03 -8.69 -19.31
N PRO A 240 -3.90 -9.29 -19.76
CA PRO A 240 -2.62 -8.60 -19.84
C PRO A 240 -2.65 -7.32 -20.68
N THR A 241 -3.58 -7.19 -21.63
CA THR A 241 -3.69 -6.03 -22.53
C THR A 241 -4.40 -4.85 -21.86
N ASP A 242 -5.28 -5.12 -20.90
CA ASP A 242 -5.96 -4.12 -20.07
C ASP A 242 -5.28 -3.96 -18.70
N GLU A 243 -4.03 -4.40 -18.54
CA GLU A 243 -3.25 -4.25 -17.32
C GLU A 243 -1.99 -3.40 -17.58
N PRO A 244 -2.14 -2.07 -17.74
CA PRO A 244 -1.06 -1.19 -18.12
C PRO A 244 0.05 -1.13 -17.07
N VAL A 245 1.26 -0.85 -17.54
CA VAL A 245 2.44 -0.58 -16.72
C VAL A 245 2.82 0.89 -16.85
N ALA A 246 3.58 1.41 -15.90
CA ALA A 246 4.14 2.75 -16.00
C ALA A 246 5.15 2.81 -17.16
N GLU A 247 5.14 3.92 -17.90
CA GLU A 247 6.02 4.15 -19.05
C GLU A 247 7.50 4.07 -18.64
N GLU A 248 7.83 4.60 -17.46
CA GLU A 248 9.18 4.68 -16.94
C GLU A 248 9.21 4.39 -15.44
N PRO A 249 10.32 3.79 -14.93
CA PRO A 249 10.56 3.71 -13.51
C PRO A 249 10.59 5.10 -12.88
N PHE A 250 9.95 5.24 -11.72
CA PHE A 250 10.00 6.46 -10.94
C PHE A 250 11.34 6.56 -10.23
N THR A 251 12.06 7.65 -10.48
CA THR A 251 13.30 8.00 -9.78
C THR A 251 13.11 9.34 -9.08
N PHE A 252 13.57 9.45 -7.84
CA PHE A 252 13.73 10.75 -7.23
C PHE A 252 15.00 11.40 -7.78
N ASP A 253 14.89 12.63 -8.27
CA ASP A 253 16.05 13.41 -8.75
C ASP A 253 17.09 13.63 -7.64
N MET A 254 16.66 13.57 -6.37
CA MET A 254 17.49 13.77 -5.19
C MET A 254 17.06 12.86 -4.03
N GLU A 255 18.01 12.48 -3.19
CA GLU A 255 17.73 11.74 -1.97
C GLU A 255 17.05 12.66 -0.93
N LEU A 256 15.81 12.31 -0.55
CA LEU A 256 14.99 13.14 0.33
C LEU A 256 15.26 12.91 1.83
N ASP A 257 15.93 11.81 2.18
CA ASP A 257 16.01 11.31 3.56
C ASP A 257 16.82 12.24 4.48
N ASP A 258 17.82 12.95 3.94
CA ASP A 258 18.70 13.85 4.69
C ASP A 258 18.35 15.34 4.56
N LEU A 259 17.30 15.68 3.80
CA LEU A 259 16.94 17.09 3.55
C LEU A 259 16.23 17.71 4.77
N PRO A 260 16.60 18.95 5.17
CA PRO A 260 15.93 19.66 6.25
C PRO A 260 14.48 20.02 5.87
N LYS A 261 13.62 20.20 6.88
CA LYS A 261 12.18 20.46 6.67
C LYS A 261 11.91 21.73 5.87
N GLU A 262 12.75 22.74 6.01
CA GLU A 262 12.69 24.01 5.28
C GLU A 262 12.90 23.76 3.78
N ARG A 263 13.91 22.94 3.44
CA ARG A 263 14.18 22.58 2.04
C ARG A 263 13.05 21.72 1.46
N LEU A 264 12.51 20.79 2.24
CA LEU A 264 11.36 19.99 1.80
C LEU A 264 10.11 20.86 1.59
N LYS A 265 9.91 21.89 2.42
CA LYS A 265 8.83 22.86 2.25
C LYS A 265 8.98 23.65 0.95
N GLU A 266 10.19 24.06 0.58
CA GLU A 266 10.47 24.71 -0.71
C GLU A 266 10.16 23.78 -1.88
N LEU A 267 10.58 22.51 -1.82
CA LEU A 267 10.28 21.52 -2.88
C LEU A 267 8.78 21.29 -3.03
N ILE A 268 8.03 21.15 -1.92
CA ILE A 268 6.56 21.07 -1.96
C ILE A 268 5.96 22.33 -2.60
N PHE A 269 6.49 23.52 -2.28
CA PHE A 269 6.01 24.77 -2.87
C PHE A 269 6.24 24.84 -4.39
N GLN A 270 7.37 24.32 -4.87
CA GLN A 270 7.73 24.22 -6.29
C GLN A 270 6.84 23.22 -7.03
N GLU A 271 6.70 22.00 -6.51
CA GLU A 271 5.84 20.95 -7.11
C GLU A 271 4.37 21.38 -7.24
N THR A 272 3.90 22.18 -6.28
CA THR A 272 2.52 22.67 -6.27
C THR A 272 2.30 23.97 -7.05
N ALA A 273 3.36 24.55 -7.62
CA ALA A 273 3.30 25.83 -8.32
C ALA A 273 2.39 25.79 -9.56
N ARG A 274 2.40 24.67 -10.31
CA ARG A 274 1.57 24.49 -11.51
C ARG A 274 0.06 24.49 -11.27
N PHE A 275 -0.36 24.36 -10.01
CA PHE A 275 -1.77 24.39 -9.62
C PHE A 275 -2.22 25.79 -9.16
N GLN A 276 -1.32 26.77 -9.10
CA GLN A 276 -1.66 28.11 -8.63
C GLN A 276 -2.24 28.99 -9.75
N PRO A 277 -3.17 29.90 -9.42
CA PRO A 277 -3.71 30.86 -10.40
C PRO A 277 -2.58 31.69 -11.03
N GLY A 278 -2.53 31.74 -12.36
CA GLY A 278 -1.50 32.47 -13.10
C GLY A 278 -0.22 31.69 -13.41
N ALA A 279 -0.14 30.40 -13.03
CA ALA A 279 0.85 29.51 -13.59
C ALA A 279 0.58 29.35 -15.10
N LEU A 280 1.53 29.78 -15.93
CA LEU A 280 1.51 29.47 -17.36
C LEU A 280 1.47 27.95 -17.51
N GLU A 281 0.53 27.43 -18.31
CA GLU A 281 0.62 26.06 -18.80
C GLU A 281 2.02 25.91 -19.41
N ALA A 282 2.88 25.11 -18.77
CA ALA A 282 4.13 24.75 -19.39
C ALA A 282 3.81 24.02 -20.71
N PRO A 283 4.48 24.36 -21.82
CA PRO A 283 4.22 23.76 -23.13
C PRO A 283 4.39 22.24 -23.13
#